data_AF-A0AAN0M6I1-F1
#
_entry.id   AF-A0AAN0M6I1-F1
#
_cell.length_a   1.000
_cell.length_b   1.000
_cell.length_c   1.000
_cell.angle_alpha   90.00
_cell.angle_beta   90.00
_cell.angle_gamma   90.00
#
_symmetry.space_group_name_H-M   'P 1'
#
loop_
_entity.id
_entity.type
_entity.pdbx_description
1 polymer ?
#
loop_
_entity_poly.entity_id
_entity_poly.type
_entity_poly.pdbx_seq_one_letter_code
_entity_poly.pdbx_strand_id
1 'polypeptide(L)'
;MKTVKEVSESLNVSKQTIHYHLKNLPSNLKVKKTGNKSLIDDSVIAYLESILNKKSSSKSTNKSSSFDEKSTKESTNKKEPVKASHDSYIDKYITHLESEIRQKNRQIDDLTIALKQEQSLNLNSQNILSHNDTIETDDLNTKEDVFVSETPVQNEQKQSIFSKLFKKIT
;
A
#
# COMPACT_ATOMS: atom_id res chain seq x y z
N MET A 1 19.32 20.68 -31.08
CA MET A 1 19.47 19.25 -31.42
C MET A 1 20.11 18.53 -30.24
N LYS A 2 19.57 17.38 -29.83
CA LYS A 2 20.09 16.57 -28.70
C LYS A 2 20.59 15.21 -29.19
N THR A 3 21.50 14.61 -28.47
CA THR A 3 21.97 13.24 -28.72
C THR A 3 21.01 12.21 -28.14
N VAL A 4 21.12 10.95 -28.59
CA VAL A 4 20.34 9.84 -28.00
C VAL A 4 20.54 9.72 -26.49
N LYS A 5 21.75 10.00 -25.99
CA LYS A 5 22.05 9.97 -24.55
C LYS A 5 21.21 11.01 -23.80
N GLU A 6 21.27 12.27 -24.23
CA GLU A 6 20.54 13.37 -23.57
C GLU A 6 19.02 13.19 -23.67
N VAL A 7 18.52 12.69 -24.80
CA VAL A 7 17.08 12.38 -24.95
C VAL A 7 16.66 11.22 -24.05
N SER A 8 17.49 10.18 -23.92
CA SER A 8 17.19 9.06 -23.03
C SER A 8 17.13 9.48 -21.55
N GLU A 9 18.02 10.38 -21.15
CA GLU A 9 18.04 10.96 -19.80
C GLU A 9 16.84 11.89 -19.58
N SER A 10 16.50 12.75 -20.56
CA SER A 10 15.35 13.66 -20.48
C SER A 10 14.02 12.92 -20.37
N LEU A 11 13.87 11.81 -21.10
CA LEU A 11 12.64 11.00 -21.13
C LEU A 11 12.64 9.85 -20.11
N ASN A 12 13.68 9.76 -19.29
CA ASN A 12 13.89 8.71 -18.29
C ASN A 12 13.68 7.28 -18.84
N VAL A 13 14.23 7.00 -20.02
CA VAL A 13 14.18 5.69 -20.69
C VAL A 13 15.57 5.22 -21.09
N SER A 14 15.71 3.93 -21.41
CA SER A 14 16.99 3.40 -21.88
C SER A 14 17.37 3.96 -23.26
N LYS A 15 18.68 4.08 -23.54
CA LYS A 15 19.18 4.42 -24.88
C LYS A 15 18.67 3.43 -25.94
N GLN A 16 18.52 2.16 -25.59
CA GLN A 16 18.01 1.12 -26.49
C GLN A 16 16.55 1.38 -26.87
N THR A 17 15.73 1.84 -25.92
CA THR A 17 14.34 2.24 -26.15
C THR A 17 14.28 3.39 -27.16
N ILE A 18 15.12 4.40 -27.01
CA ILE A 18 15.21 5.49 -28.00
C ILE A 18 15.61 4.93 -29.36
N HIS A 19 16.67 4.13 -29.46
CA HIS A 19 17.09 3.53 -30.74
C HIS A 19 16.00 2.70 -31.42
N TYR A 20 15.21 1.94 -30.64
CA TYR A 20 14.09 1.17 -31.15
C TYR A 20 13.04 2.07 -31.80
N HIS A 21 12.61 3.12 -31.10
CA HIS A 21 11.65 4.07 -31.66
C HIS A 21 12.24 4.86 -32.82
N LEU A 22 13.55 5.15 -32.79
CA LEU A 22 14.21 5.85 -33.88
C LEU A 22 14.20 5.05 -35.20
N LYS A 23 14.26 3.72 -35.14
CA LYS A 23 14.14 2.84 -36.32
C LYS A 23 12.73 2.84 -36.92
N ASN A 24 11.72 3.13 -36.11
CA ASN A 24 10.31 3.12 -36.48
C ASN A 24 9.72 4.54 -36.62
N LEU A 25 10.57 5.52 -36.97
CA LEU A 25 10.10 6.90 -37.17
C LEU A 25 9.17 6.97 -38.39
N PRO A 26 8.10 7.78 -38.32
CA PRO A 26 7.27 8.06 -39.49
C PRO A 26 8.06 8.89 -40.51
N SER A 27 7.78 8.71 -41.80
CA SER A 27 8.60 9.24 -42.91
C SER A 27 8.75 10.76 -42.93
N ASN A 28 7.85 11.49 -42.26
CA ASN A 28 7.87 12.94 -42.10
C ASN A 28 8.89 13.43 -41.06
N LEU A 29 9.40 12.54 -40.21
CA LEU A 29 10.40 12.83 -39.20
C LEU A 29 11.73 12.18 -39.58
N LYS A 30 12.84 12.91 -39.41
CA LYS A 30 14.18 12.41 -39.73
C LYS A 30 15.16 12.77 -38.63
N VAL A 31 16.10 11.86 -38.39
CA VAL A 31 17.22 12.05 -37.46
C VAL A 31 18.46 12.38 -38.29
N LYS A 32 19.22 13.40 -37.90
CA LYS A 32 20.49 13.71 -38.57
C LYS A 32 21.59 12.85 -37.97
N LYS A 33 22.49 12.33 -38.79
CA LYS A 33 23.69 11.63 -38.33
C LYS A 33 24.90 12.54 -38.47
N THR A 34 25.67 12.66 -37.41
CA THR A 34 26.93 13.40 -37.40
C THR A 34 28.00 12.43 -36.87
N GLY A 35 28.76 11.85 -37.79
CA GLY A 35 29.70 10.76 -37.50
C GLY A 35 28.97 9.57 -36.85
N ASN A 36 29.47 9.15 -35.68
CA ASN A 36 28.92 8.03 -34.91
C ASN A 36 27.73 8.40 -34.01
N LYS A 37 27.25 9.65 -34.06
CA LYS A 37 26.19 10.15 -33.19
C LYS A 37 24.95 10.50 -34.00
N SER A 38 23.79 10.14 -33.45
CA SER A 38 22.48 10.57 -33.93
C SER A 38 22.07 11.86 -33.22
N LEU A 39 21.80 12.90 -33.99
CA LEU A 39 21.26 14.19 -33.55
C LEU A 39 19.76 14.25 -33.81
N ILE A 40 19.01 14.43 -32.73
CA ILE A 40 17.57 14.39 -32.66
C ILE A 40 17.06 15.83 -32.54
N ASP A 41 16.13 16.19 -33.43
CA ASP A 41 15.43 17.49 -33.42
C ASP A 41 14.25 17.48 -32.44
N ASP A 42 13.82 18.67 -32.02
CA ASP A 42 12.77 18.83 -31.02
C ASP A 42 11.41 18.25 -31.48
N SER A 43 11.15 18.24 -32.79
CA SER A 43 9.97 17.58 -33.37
C SER A 43 9.96 16.06 -33.18
N VAL A 44 11.14 15.44 -33.27
CA VAL A 44 11.30 14.00 -33.02
C VAL A 44 11.19 13.71 -31.52
N ILE A 45 11.71 14.60 -30.67
CA ILE A 45 11.58 14.49 -29.21
C ILE A 45 10.10 14.55 -28.80
N ALA A 46 9.33 15.51 -29.30
CA ALA A 46 7.90 15.61 -29.04
C ALA A 46 7.12 14.36 -29.50
N TYR A 47 7.51 13.78 -30.64
CA TYR A 47 6.94 12.50 -31.09
C TYR A 47 7.27 11.35 -30.13
N LEU A 48 8.52 11.25 -29.68
CA LEU A 48 8.95 10.24 -28.71
C LEU A 48 8.19 10.37 -27.38
N GLU A 49 8.02 11.59 -26.87
CA GLU A 49 7.21 11.88 -25.69
C GLU A 49 5.78 11.38 -25.84
N SER A 50 5.14 11.65 -26.99
CA SER A 50 3.76 11.23 -27.24
C SER A 50 3.58 9.70 -27.20
N ILE A 51 4.53 8.94 -27.72
CA ILE A 51 4.48 7.46 -27.75
C ILE A 51 4.74 6.89 -26.35
N LEU A 52 5.74 7.42 -25.66
CA LEU A 52 6.12 6.93 -24.34
C LEU A 52 5.03 7.22 -23.30
N ASN A 53 4.39 8.40 -23.37
CA ASN A 53 3.26 8.76 -22.52
C ASN A 53 2.01 7.95 -22.83
N LYS A 54 1.78 7.56 -24.08
CA LYS A 54 0.67 6.66 -24.45
C LYS A 54 0.89 5.23 -23.93
N LYS A 55 2.15 4.79 -23.82
CA LYS A 55 2.48 3.45 -23.29
C LYS A 55 2.36 3.39 -21.76
N SER A 56 2.69 4.46 -21.04
CA SER A 56 2.50 4.48 -19.58
C SER A 56 1.02 4.45 -19.18
N SER A 57 0.14 5.11 -19.93
CA SER A 57 -1.31 5.01 -19.71
C SER A 57 -1.91 3.67 -20.15
N SER A 58 -1.35 3.01 -21.18
CA SER A 58 -1.79 1.68 -21.64
C SER A 58 -1.23 0.51 -20.83
N LYS A 59 -0.14 0.67 -20.07
CA LYS A 59 0.47 -0.44 -19.33
C LYS A 59 -0.38 -0.93 -18.14
N SER A 60 -1.42 -0.19 -17.74
CA SER A 60 -2.40 -0.59 -16.73
C SER A 60 -3.56 -1.45 -17.26
N THR A 61 -3.70 -1.65 -18.58
CA THR A 61 -4.91 -2.30 -19.14
C THR A 61 -4.71 -3.75 -19.62
N ASN A 62 -3.52 -4.33 -19.50
CA ASN A 62 -3.27 -5.72 -19.96
C ASN A 62 -3.54 -6.78 -18.88
N LYS A 63 -4.53 -6.53 -18.02
CA LYS A 63 -5.18 -7.55 -17.18
C LYS A 63 -6.69 -7.34 -17.17
N SER A 64 -7.29 -7.02 -18.31
CA SER A 64 -8.74 -7.11 -18.46
C SER A 64 -9.10 -8.57 -18.68
N SER A 65 -9.59 -9.22 -17.61
CA SER A 65 -10.52 -10.33 -17.70
C SER A 65 -11.59 -10.00 -18.74
N SER A 66 -11.84 -10.94 -19.65
CA SER A 66 -12.90 -10.87 -20.65
C SER A 66 -14.22 -10.44 -20.00
N PHE A 67 -14.71 -9.25 -20.37
CA PHE A 67 -16.12 -8.92 -20.20
C PHE A 67 -16.76 -9.26 -21.55
N ASP A 68 -17.11 -10.54 -21.71
CA ASP A 68 -17.95 -11.01 -22.80
C ASP A 68 -19.37 -10.49 -22.58
N GLU A 69 -19.67 -9.32 -23.12
CA GLU A 69 -21.05 -8.88 -23.30
C GLU A 69 -21.46 -9.14 -24.75
N LYS A 70 -22.25 -10.21 -24.89
CA LYS A 70 -22.90 -10.68 -26.12
C LYS A 70 -23.63 -9.52 -26.81
N SER A 71 -23.01 -8.88 -27.79
CA SER A 71 -23.66 -7.85 -28.60
C SER A 71 -24.51 -8.52 -29.68
N THR A 72 -25.82 -8.57 -29.44
CA THR A 72 -26.82 -8.84 -30.47
C THR A 72 -26.78 -7.71 -31.48
N LYS A 73 -26.54 -8.06 -32.75
CA LYS A 73 -26.57 -7.16 -33.90
C LYS A 73 -27.96 -6.54 -34.03
N GLU A 74 -28.04 -5.22 -34.02
CA GLU A 74 -29.10 -4.51 -34.75
C GLU A 74 -28.55 -3.23 -35.37
N SER A 75 -28.45 -3.28 -36.70
CA SER A 75 -28.02 -2.19 -37.55
C SER A 75 -29.12 -1.14 -37.62
N THR A 76 -28.92 0.05 -37.07
CA THR A 76 -29.61 1.26 -37.56
C THR A 76 -28.67 2.47 -37.56
N ASN A 77 -28.54 3.06 -38.75
CA ASN A 77 -27.83 4.32 -38.99
C ASN A 77 -28.47 5.45 -38.19
N LYS A 78 -27.83 5.91 -37.12
CA LYS A 78 -27.89 7.32 -36.67
C LYS A 78 -26.50 7.72 -36.17
N LYS A 79 -26.03 8.89 -36.61
CA LYS A 79 -24.89 9.59 -36.00
C LYS A 79 -25.29 9.95 -34.56
N GLU A 80 -25.13 9.00 -33.63
CA GLU A 80 -25.10 9.28 -32.21
C GLU A 80 -23.72 9.81 -31.82
N PRO A 81 -23.64 10.71 -30.83
CA PRO A 81 -22.47 11.52 -30.61
C PRO A 81 -21.38 10.64 -30.00
N VAL A 82 -20.27 10.49 -30.71
CA VAL A 82 -19.03 9.86 -30.22
C VAL A 82 -18.62 10.39 -28.82
N LYS A 83 -19.07 11.62 -28.47
CA LYS A 83 -18.92 12.22 -27.15
C LYS A 83 -19.64 11.45 -26.02
N ALA A 84 -20.89 11.00 -26.21
CA ALA A 84 -21.63 10.33 -25.13
C ALA A 84 -21.02 8.97 -24.72
N SER A 85 -20.46 8.24 -25.68
CA SER A 85 -19.72 7.00 -25.38
C SER A 85 -18.39 7.26 -24.67
N HIS A 86 -17.72 8.38 -25.01
CA HIS A 86 -16.49 8.79 -24.35
C HIS A 86 -16.73 9.28 -22.92
N ASP A 87 -17.76 10.08 -22.71
CA ASP A 87 -18.15 10.60 -21.39
C ASP A 87 -18.54 9.44 -20.46
N SER A 88 -19.29 8.43 -20.96
CA SER A 88 -19.61 7.22 -20.18
C SER A 88 -18.39 6.40 -19.78
N TYR A 89 -17.37 6.32 -20.62
CA TYR A 89 -16.12 5.63 -20.27
C TYR A 89 -15.37 6.39 -19.17
N ILE A 90 -15.32 7.71 -19.26
CA ILE A 90 -14.69 8.57 -18.25
C ILE A 90 -15.39 8.38 -16.90
N ASP A 91 -16.71 8.42 -16.86
CA ASP A 91 -17.47 8.24 -15.62
C ASP A 91 -17.25 6.86 -14.99
N LYS A 92 -17.21 5.80 -15.81
CA LYS A 92 -16.87 4.44 -15.34
C LYS A 92 -15.46 4.35 -14.78
N TYR A 93 -14.51 5.07 -15.39
CA TYR A 93 -13.13 5.10 -14.92
C TYR A 93 -12.99 5.88 -13.60
N ILE A 94 -13.66 7.03 -13.49
CA ILE A 94 -13.72 7.82 -12.25
C ILE A 94 -14.31 7.00 -11.12
N THR A 95 -15.48 6.38 -11.33
CA THR A 95 -16.13 5.55 -10.29
C THR A 95 -15.28 4.37 -9.85
N HIS A 96 -14.53 3.75 -10.77
CA HIS A 96 -13.56 2.72 -10.42
C HIS A 96 -12.44 3.24 -9.51
N LEU A 97 -11.82 4.37 -9.87
CA LEU A 97 -10.76 4.99 -9.07
C LEU A 97 -11.26 5.42 -7.69
N GLU A 98 -12.45 6.00 -7.59
CA GLU A 98 -13.06 6.38 -6.32
C GLU A 98 -13.30 5.17 -5.42
N SER A 99 -13.76 4.05 -5.99
CA SER A 99 -13.94 2.79 -5.26
C SER A 99 -12.61 2.26 -4.73
N GLU A 100 -11.56 2.28 -5.55
CA GLU A 100 -10.23 1.83 -5.14
C GLU A 100 -9.65 2.69 -4.00
N ILE A 101 -9.81 4.02 -4.08
CA ILE A 101 -9.40 4.94 -3.02
C ILE A 101 -10.15 4.63 -1.71
N ARG A 102 -11.47 4.41 -1.77
CA ARG A 102 -12.26 4.05 -0.58
C ARG A 102 -11.80 2.75 0.05
N GLN A 103 -11.46 1.75 -0.76
CA GLN A 103 -10.95 0.46 -0.26
C GLN A 103 -9.59 0.63 0.43
N LYS A 104 -8.66 1.37 -0.18
CA LYS A 104 -7.35 1.65 0.42
C LYS A 104 -7.48 2.44 1.73
N ASN A 105 -8.37 3.42 1.80
CA ASN A 105 -8.60 4.18 3.03
C ASN A 105 -9.11 3.28 4.17
N ARG A 106 -10.04 2.36 3.89
CA ARG A 106 -10.49 1.37 4.90
C ARG A 106 -9.35 0.50 5.41
N GLN A 107 -8.49 0.02 4.51
CA GLN A 107 -7.31 -0.76 4.90
C GLN A 107 -6.36 0.05 5.79
N ILE A 108 -6.18 1.34 5.50
CA ILE A 108 -5.38 2.24 6.34
C ILE A 108 -6.03 2.41 7.72
N ASP A 109 -7.34 2.57 7.78
CA ASP A 109 -8.08 2.68 9.06
C ASP A 109 -7.89 1.41 9.90
N ASP A 110 -8.07 0.23 9.30
CA ASP A 110 -7.90 -1.06 9.99
C ASP A 110 -6.47 -1.24 10.52
N LEU A 111 -5.46 -0.94 9.69
CA LEU A 111 -4.04 -0.98 10.10
C LEU A 111 -3.74 0.02 11.22
N THR A 112 -4.35 1.20 11.17
CA THR A 112 -4.18 2.23 12.21
C THR A 112 -4.78 1.78 13.54
N ILE A 113 -5.95 1.13 13.51
CA ILE A 113 -6.57 0.55 14.71
C ILE A 113 -5.68 -0.55 15.30
N ALA A 114 -5.21 -1.48 14.47
CA ALA A 114 -4.33 -2.57 14.90
C ALA A 114 -3.03 -2.05 15.53
N LEU A 115 -2.41 -1.04 14.90
CA LEU A 115 -1.19 -0.41 15.41
C LEU A 115 -1.41 0.25 16.79
N LYS A 116 -2.53 0.98 16.96
CA LYS A 116 -2.87 1.60 18.25
C LYS A 116 -3.10 0.56 19.35
N GLN A 117 -3.72 -0.57 19.00
CA GLN A 117 -3.93 -1.68 19.92
C GLN A 117 -2.59 -2.30 20.34
N GLU A 118 -1.69 -2.58 19.39
CA GLU A 118 -0.36 -3.13 19.67
C GLU A 118 0.47 -2.20 20.58
N GLN A 119 0.47 -0.89 20.29
CA GLN A 119 1.16 0.10 21.13
C GLN A 119 0.62 0.12 22.57
N SER A 120 -0.71 0.06 22.71
CA SER A 120 -1.37 0.06 24.02
C SER A 120 -1.05 -1.21 24.81
N LEU A 121 -1.03 -2.38 24.16
CA LEU A 121 -0.65 -3.64 24.78
C LEU A 121 0.82 -3.65 25.21
N ASN A 122 1.72 -3.15 24.37
CA ASN A 122 3.15 -3.08 24.68
C ASN A 122 3.42 -2.17 25.89
N LEU A 123 2.80 -0.99 25.94
CA LEU A 123 2.88 -0.09 27.10
C LEU A 123 2.34 -0.76 28.38
N ASN A 124 1.23 -1.50 28.28
CA ASN A 124 0.67 -2.24 29.41
C ASN A 124 1.64 -3.33 29.90
N SER A 125 2.20 -4.13 28.99
CA SER A 125 3.19 -5.16 29.34
C SER A 125 4.44 -4.58 30.01
N GLN A 126 4.96 -3.45 29.52
CA GLN A 126 6.10 -2.76 30.15
C GLN A 126 5.75 -2.25 31.56
N ASN A 127 4.56 -1.68 31.74
CA ASN A 127 4.10 -1.24 33.05
C ASN A 127 4.03 -2.42 34.02
N ILE A 128 3.41 -3.54 33.63
CA ILE A 128 3.34 -4.73 34.50
C ILE A 128 4.74 -5.25 34.87
N LEU A 129 5.66 -5.34 33.90
CA LEU A 129 7.02 -5.81 34.15
C LEU A 129 7.76 -4.90 35.13
N SER A 130 7.72 -3.58 34.92
CA SER A 130 8.36 -2.62 35.81
C SER A 130 7.80 -2.65 37.24
N HIS A 131 6.51 -2.93 37.43
CA HIS A 131 5.90 -3.02 38.76
C HIS A 131 6.28 -4.33 39.47
N ASN A 132 6.42 -5.45 38.74
CA ASN A 132 6.87 -6.71 39.35
C ASN A 132 8.33 -6.64 39.79
N ASP A 133 9.21 -6.04 38.98
CA ASP A 133 10.62 -5.87 39.34
C ASP A 133 10.79 -5.02 40.62
N THR A 134 9.95 -3.99 40.81
CA THR A 134 9.98 -3.17 42.04
C THR A 134 9.45 -3.92 43.27
N ILE A 135 8.50 -4.84 43.12
CA ILE A 135 7.95 -5.60 44.24
C ILE A 135 8.94 -6.67 44.72
N GLU A 136 9.70 -7.28 43.81
CA GLU A 136 10.74 -8.26 44.17
C GLU A 136 11.94 -7.60 44.91
N THR A 137 12.24 -6.33 44.65
CA THR A 137 13.33 -5.62 45.34
C THR A 137 12.96 -5.07 46.71
N ASP A 138 11.67 -4.82 46.98
CA ASP A 138 11.22 -4.22 48.24
C ASP A 138 10.95 -5.26 49.36
N ASP A 139 10.70 -6.53 49.03
CA ASP A 139 10.42 -7.60 50.02
C ASP A 139 11.67 -8.36 50.51
N LEU A 140 12.84 -8.13 49.90
CA LEU A 140 14.10 -8.78 50.27
C LEU A 140 14.93 -8.02 51.32
N ASN A 141 14.54 -6.80 51.69
CA ASN A 141 15.35 -5.92 52.54
C ASN A 141 14.88 -5.82 54.01
N THR A 142 13.98 -6.71 54.46
CA THR A 142 13.39 -6.65 55.82
C THR A 142 13.49 -7.92 56.64
N LYS A 143 14.36 -8.88 56.28
CA LYS A 143 14.53 -10.10 57.09
C LYS A 143 15.99 -10.52 57.29
N GLU A 144 16.75 -9.71 58.00
CA GLU A 144 17.83 -10.22 58.86
C GLU A 144 17.87 -9.41 60.16
N ASP A 145 17.04 -9.80 61.14
CA ASP A 145 17.52 -9.93 62.51
C ASP A 145 16.53 -10.67 63.43
N VAL A 146 17.09 -11.30 64.46
CA VAL A 146 16.47 -11.88 65.68
C VAL A 146 16.13 -13.39 65.69
N PHE A 147 17.15 -14.15 66.10
CA PHE A 147 17.21 -15.17 67.17
C PHE A 147 15.91 -15.82 67.74
N VAL A 148 15.98 -17.16 67.78
CA VAL A 148 15.25 -18.23 68.51
C VAL A 148 14.45 -17.85 69.78
N SER A 149 13.17 -18.29 69.89
CA SER A 149 12.68 -19.26 70.91
C SER A 149 11.14 -19.42 70.97
N GLU A 150 10.71 -20.68 71.14
CA GLU A 150 9.47 -21.19 71.79
C GLU A 150 8.08 -21.12 71.09
N THR A 151 7.38 -22.27 71.19
CA THR A 151 6.08 -22.69 70.64
C THR A 151 4.85 -22.14 71.41
N PRO A 152 3.58 -22.55 71.13
CA PRO A 152 2.72 -22.37 69.95
C PRO A 152 1.31 -21.83 70.31
N VAL A 153 0.66 -20.93 69.54
CA VAL A 153 -0.76 -20.57 69.80
C VAL A 153 -1.57 -20.25 68.53
N GLN A 154 -2.54 -21.15 68.29
CA GLN A 154 -3.91 -20.99 67.79
C GLN A 154 -4.27 -20.04 66.63
N ASN A 155 -4.94 -20.68 65.65
CA ASN A 155 -6.25 -20.30 65.07
C ASN A 155 -6.30 -19.01 64.23
N GLU A 156 -6.42 -19.18 62.91
CA GLU A 156 -7.70 -19.01 62.20
C GLU A 156 -7.51 -19.31 60.70
N GLN A 157 -8.29 -20.29 60.24
CA GLN A 157 -8.44 -20.60 58.82
C GLN A 157 -9.00 -19.36 58.10
N LYS A 158 -8.19 -18.66 57.32
CA LYS A 158 -8.71 -17.71 56.33
C LYS A 158 -9.38 -18.51 55.22
N GLN A 159 -10.68 -18.72 55.40
CA GLN A 159 -11.53 -19.36 54.40
C GLN A 159 -11.44 -18.58 53.09
N SER A 160 -10.99 -19.31 52.07
CA SER A 160 -10.92 -18.92 50.68
C SER A 160 -12.26 -18.35 50.19
N ILE A 161 -12.21 -17.15 49.60
CA ILE A 161 -13.34 -16.41 49.02
C ILE A 161 -14.02 -17.19 47.88
N PHE A 162 -13.38 -18.26 47.40
CA PHE A 162 -13.87 -19.13 46.34
C PHE A 162 -14.97 -20.11 46.78
N SER A 163 -15.15 -20.36 48.09
CA SER A 163 -16.19 -21.30 48.55
C SER A 163 -17.62 -20.76 48.44
N LYS A 164 -17.79 -19.43 48.31
CA LYS A 164 -19.11 -18.79 48.16
C LYS A 164 -19.63 -18.79 46.73
N LEU A 165 -18.80 -19.10 45.72
CA LEU A 165 -19.21 -18.99 44.32
C LEU A 165 -19.91 -20.25 43.77
N PHE A 166 -19.71 -21.41 44.38
CA PHE A 166 -20.22 -22.69 43.86
C PHE A 166 -21.50 -23.22 44.53
N LYS A 167 -22.13 -22.47 45.45
CA LYS A 167 -23.31 -22.96 46.19
C LYS A 167 -24.66 -22.55 45.61
N LYS A 168 -24.71 -22.03 44.38
CA LYS A 168 -25.98 -21.67 43.70
C LYS A 168 -26.06 -22.26 42.30
N ILE A 169 -25.87 -23.56 42.19
CA ILE A 169 -26.40 -24.38 41.09
C ILE A 169 -26.86 -25.71 41.69
N THR A 170 -28.00 -25.70 42.39
CA THR A 170 -28.98 -26.80 42.39
C THR A 170 -30.31 -26.24 42.87
#